data_AF-A0A0L8L3U4-F1
#
_entry.id   AF-A0A0L8L3U4-F1
#
_cell.length_a   1.000
_cell.length_b   1.000
_cell.length_c   1.000
_cell.angle_alpha   90.00
_cell.angle_beta   90.00
_cell.angle_gamma   90.00
#
_symmetry.space_group_name_H-M   'P 1'
#
loop_
_entity.id
_entity.type
_entity.pdbx_description
1 polymer ?
#
loop_
_entity_poly.entity_id
_entity_poly.type
_entity_poly.pdbx_seq_one_letter_code
_entity_poly.pdbx_strand_id
1 'polypeptide(L)'
;MQVSQHGPCHKRRDPTACVGSRAEERVESEAWSQQWRMPPLEGTERAAPWGARCRHQILAAAYTALVVEGDTSETEWEEIEESARTSTRAGWWIDQRSSEPDDLPELLQAATDADRPNENPYF
;
A
#
# COMPACT_ATOMS: atom_id res chain seq x y z
N MET A 1 35.99 -20.58 34.03
CA MET A 1 35.58 -19.71 35.15
C MET A 1 35.67 -18.28 34.61
N GLN A 2 34.65 -17.44 34.51
CA GLN A 2 33.43 -17.29 35.31
C GLN A 2 32.37 -16.60 34.43
N VAL A 3 31.14 -16.99 34.68
CA VAL A 3 29.89 -16.47 34.12
C VAL A 3 29.65 -15.01 34.54
N SER A 4 28.97 -14.24 33.70
CA SER A 4 28.22 -13.06 34.15
C SER A 4 26.95 -12.93 33.32
N GLN A 5 25.86 -13.27 34.01
CA GLN A 5 24.48 -13.18 33.57
C GLN A 5 24.04 -11.71 33.63
N HIS A 6 23.31 -11.24 32.62
CA HIS A 6 22.41 -10.09 32.75
C HIS A 6 21.12 -10.44 32.01
N GLY A 7 20.00 -10.38 32.74
CA GLY A 7 18.69 -10.91 32.35
C GLY A 7 18.00 -10.21 31.18
N PRO A 8 16.82 -10.72 30.78
CA PRO A 8 16.09 -10.24 29.61
C PRO A 8 15.49 -8.86 29.85
N CYS A 9 15.90 -7.90 29.03
CA CYS A 9 15.36 -6.54 29.02
C CYS A 9 13.94 -6.56 28.43
N HIS A 10 12.94 -6.65 29.30
CA HIS A 10 11.52 -6.46 28.94
C HIS A 10 11.29 -5.01 28.46
N LYS A 11 10.74 -4.88 27.25
CA LYS A 11 10.14 -3.66 26.65
C LYS A 11 10.99 -2.37 26.71
N ARG A 12 11.74 -2.10 25.63
CA ARG A 12 11.77 -0.74 25.04
C ARG A 12 11.81 -0.85 23.51
N ARG A 13 10.77 -0.29 22.90
CA ARG A 13 10.58 -0.11 21.46
C ARG A 13 11.70 0.82 20.95
N ASP A 14 12.69 0.27 20.26
CA ASP A 14 13.74 1.07 19.62
C ASP A 14 13.20 1.64 18.28
N PRO A 15 13.13 2.97 18.11
CA PRO A 15 12.61 3.57 16.89
C PRO A 15 13.65 3.72 15.77
N THR A 16 14.87 3.19 15.91
CA THR A 16 16.00 3.51 15.01
C THR A 16 16.34 2.39 14.03
N ALA A 17 15.57 1.30 13.97
CA ALA A 17 15.74 0.27 12.94
C ALA A 17 15.36 0.71 11.50
N CYS A 18 14.84 1.94 11.31
CA CYS A 18 14.17 2.32 10.07
C CYS A 18 14.82 3.53 9.38
N VAL A 19 16.09 3.42 8.96
CA VAL A 19 16.68 4.41 8.03
C VAL A 19 17.57 3.77 6.95
N GLY A 20 18.16 2.58 7.18
CA GLY A 20 19.03 1.91 6.20
C GLY A 20 18.31 1.26 5.02
N SER A 21 17.19 0.55 5.25
CA SER A 21 16.50 -0.21 4.20
C SER A 21 15.51 0.60 3.35
N ARG A 22 15.38 1.91 3.59
CA ARG A 22 14.31 2.74 2.98
C ARG A 22 14.61 3.20 1.56
N ALA A 23 15.87 3.21 1.13
CA ALA A 23 16.26 3.65 -0.21
C ALA A 23 16.10 2.54 -1.25
N GLU A 24 16.50 1.31 -0.92
CA GLU A 24 16.36 0.13 -1.79
C GLU A 24 14.88 -0.21 -2.03
N GLU A 25 14.08 -0.16 -0.98
CA GLU A 25 12.62 -0.37 -1.04
C GLU A 25 11.88 0.71 -1.85
N ARG A 26 12.48 1.92 -1.99
CA ARG A 26 11.96 2.97 -2.87
C ARG A 26 12.24 2.67 -4.34
N VAL A 27 13.43 2.17 -4.66
CA VAL A 27 13.79 1.79 -6.03
C VAL A 27 12.93 0.61 -6.48
N GLU A 28 12.69 -0.37 -5.61
CA GLU A 28 11.82 -1.51 -5.92
C GLU A 28 10.37 -1.06 -6.18
N SER A 29 9.84 -0.13 -5.37
CA SER A 29 8.50 0.42 -5.57
C SER A 29 8.39 1.24 -6.87
N GLU A 30 9.42 2.01 -7.22
CA GLU A 30 9.46 2.80 -8.45
C GLU A 30 9.67 1.93 -9.70
N ALA A 31 10.46 0.86 -9.59
CA ALA A 31 10.62 -0.15 -10.64
C ALA A 31 9.34 -0.95 -10.86
N TRP A 32 8.65 -1.33 -9.79
CA TRP A 32 7.34 -1.98 -9.86
C TRP A 32 6.30 -1.06 -10.51
N SER A 33 6.25 0.22 -10.11
CA SER A 33 5.32 1.18 -10.74
C SER A 33 5.56 1.33 -12.24
N GLN A 34 6.82 1.28 -12.69
CA GLN A 34 7.18 1.32 -14.12
C GLN A 34 6.83 0.03 -14.85
N GLN A 35 7.10 -1.13 -14.25
CA GLN A 35 6.83 -2.45 -14.83
C GLN A 35 5.33 -2.69 -15.02
N TRP A 36 4.51 -2.26 -14.06
CA TRP A 36 3.06 -2.44 -14.06
C TRP A 36 2.28 -1.25 -14.65
N ARG A 37 2.99 -0.28 -15.27
CA ARG A 37 2.41 0.95 -15.86
C ARG A 37 1.42 1.67 -14.94
N MET A 38 1.71 1.67 -13.64
CA MET A 38 0.83 2.31 -12.69
C MET A 38 0.97 3.83 -12.80
N PRO A 39 -0.15 4.58 -12.93
CA PRO A 39 -0.11 6.03 -13.04
C PRO A 39 0.56 6.65 -11.81
N PRO A 40 1.31 7.76 -11.98
CA PRO A 40 1.91 8.48 -10.88
C PRO A 40 0.79 8.94 -9.94
N LEU A 41 0.96 8.72 -8.65
CA LEU A 41 -0.06 9.10 -7.69
C LEU A 41 -0.09 10.62 -7.52
N GLU A 42 -1.31 11.15 -7.51
CA GLU A 42 -1.60 12.55 -7.26
C GLU A 42 -1.47 12.84 -5.76
N GLY A 43 -0.64 13.83 -5.44
CA GLY A 43 -0.37 14.22 -4.06
C GLY A 43 0.83 15.15 -3.96
N THR A 44 1.19 15.50 -2.72
CA THR A 44 2.40 16.28 -2.47
C THR A 44 3.65 15.46 -2.81
N GLU A 45 4.76 16.12 -3.12
CA GLU A 45 6.08 15.50 -3.35
C GLU A 45 6.53 14.54 -2.23
N ARG A 46 5.98 14.68 -1.02
CA ARG A 46 6.23 13.79 0.12
C ARG A 46 5.21 12.64 0.22
N ALA A 47 3.96 12.89 -0.16
CA ALA A 47 2.89 11.91 -0.11
C ALA A 47 2.91 10.95 -1.29
N ALA A 48 3.19 11.42 -2.52
CA ALA A 48 3.22 10.59 -3.73
C ALA A 48 4.13 9.35 -3.61
N PRO A 49 5.42 9.47 -3.24
CA PRO A 49 6.29 8.29 -3.07
C PRO A 49 5.88 7.42 -1.88
N TRP A 50 5.26 8.00 -0.84
CA TRP A 50 4.78 7.23 0.30
C TRP A 50 3.50 6.45 -0.03
N GLY A 51 2.57 7.07 -0.74
CA GLY A 51 1.37 6.43 -1.27
C GLY A 51 1.71 5.33 -2.27
N ALA A 52 2.75 5.49 -3.10
CA ALA A 52 3.16 4.46 -4.06
C ALA A 52 3.65 3.20 -3.33
N ARG A 53 4.40 3.40 -2.24
CA ARG A 53 4.80 2.31 -1.36
C ARG A 53 3.61 1.66 -0.65
N CYS A 54 2.70 2.46 -0.09
CA CYS A 54 1.51 1.94 0.58
C CYS A 54 0.65 1.14 -0.40
N ARG A 55 0.42 1.65 -1.62
CA ARG A 55 -0.28 0.93 -2.70
C ARG A 55 0.35 -0.42 -2.99
N HIS A 56 1.67 -0.48 -3.15
CA HIS A 56 2.37 -1.75 -3.37
C HIS A 56 2.19 -2.73 -2.20
N GLN A 57 2.34 -2.25 -0.95
CA GLN A 57 2.19 -3.11 0.24
C GLN A 57 0.76 -3.64 0.40
N ILE A 58 -0.25 -2.78 0.15
CA ILE A 58 -1.66 -3.14 0.22
C ILE A 58 -2.01 -4.14 -0.88
N LEU A 59 -1.61 -3.88 -2.14
CA LEU A 59 -1.87 -4.79 -3.26
C LEU A 59 -1.17 -6.14 -3.07
N ALA A 60 0.09 -6.16 -2.61
CA ALA A 60 0.79 -7.41 -2.35
C ALA A 60 0.13 -8.23 -1.23
N ALA A 61 -0.30 -7.56 -0.15
CA ALA A 61 -1.02 -8.21 0.94
C ALA A 61 -2.40 -8.71 0.50
N ALA A 62 -3.14 -7.92 -0.27
CA ALA A 62 -4.46 -8.29 -0.79
C ALA A 62 -4.36 -9.46 -1.79
N TYR A 63 -3.39 -9.44 -2.70
CA TYR A 63 -3.14 -10.56 -3.61
C TYR A 63 -2.86 -11.85 -2.84
N THR A 64 -2.03 -11.76 -1.80
CA THR A 64 -1.73 -12.92 -0.96
C THR A 64 -2.98 -13.39 -0.22
N ALA A 65 -3.77 -12.51 0.38
CA ALA A 65 -4.96 -12.90 1.14
C ALA A 65 -6.10 -13.44 0.25
N LEU A 66 -6.34 -12.80 -0.89
CA LEU A 66 -7.49 -13.08 -1.76
C LEU A 66 -7.19 -14.19 -2.79
N VAL A 67 -6.04 -14.15 -3.45
CA VAL A 67 -5.71 -15.03 -4.58
C VAL A 67 -4.89 -16.25 -4.16
N VAL A 68 -3.91 -16.07 -3.26
CA VAL A 68 -3.06 -17.19 -2.79
C VAL A 68 -3.70 -17.91 -1.60
N GLU A 69 -4.14 -17.10 -0.64
CA GLU A 69 -4.92 -17.35 0.57
C GLU A 69 -6.33 -17.92 0.32
N GLY A 70 -7.03 -17.16 -0.51
CA GLY A 70 -8.47 -17.24 -0.72
C GLY A 70 -8.84 -17.93 -2.02
N ASP A 71 -10.09 -17.70 -2.44
CA ASP A 71 -10.70 -18.32 -3.63
C ASP A 71 -10.85 -17.31 -4.78
N THR A 72 -10.29 -16.10 -4.64
CA THR A 72 -10.40 -15.06 -5.66
C THR A 72 -9.63 -15.45 -6.91
N SER A 73 -10.32 -15.49 -8.04
CA SER A 73 -9.70 -15.85 -9.31
C SER A 73 -8.82 -14.72 -9.84
N GLU A 74 -7.83 -15.06 -10.68
CA GLU A 74 -6.98 -14.05 -11.36
C GLU A 74 -7.82 -13.01 -12.12
N THR A 75 -8.96 -13.40 -12.70
CA THR A 75 -9.88 -12.48 -13.38
C THR A 75 -10.54 -11.47 -12.45
N GLU A 76 -10.99 -11.90 -11.27
CA GLU A 76 -11.54 -10.98 -10.26
C GLU A 76 -10.46 -10.05 -9.74
N TRP A 77 -9.25 -10.57 -9.57
CA TRP A 77 -8.08 -9.78 -9.20
C TRP A 77 -7.74 -8.72 -10.26
N GLU A 78 -7.86 -9.02 -11.55
CA GLU A 78 -7.67 -8.03 -12.63
C GLU A 78 -8.65 -6.85 -12.52
N GLU A 79 -9.90 -7.08 -12.12
CA GLU A 79 -10.89 -6.02 -11.89
C GLU A 79 -10.54 -5.16 -10.67
N ILE A 80 -10.05 -5.79 -9.59
CA ILE A 80 -9.55 -5.10 -8.40
C ILE A 80 -8.31 -4.26 -8.76
N GLU A 81 -7.38 -4.79 -9.53
CA GLU A 81 -6.21 -4.07 -10.01
C GLU A 81 -6.59 -2.88 -10.90
N GLU A 82 -7.58 -3.05 -11.78
CA GLU A 82 -8.07 -1.95 -12.60
C GLU A 82 -8.67 -0.83 -11.75
N SER A 83 -9.46 -1.18 -10.73
CA SER A 83 -9.98 -0.22 -9.75
C SER A 83 -8.88 0.44 -8.92
N ALA A 84 -7.79 -0.28 -8.63
CA ALA A 84 -6.61 0.30 -8.01
C ALA A 84 -5.87 1.28 -8.94
N ARG A 85 -5.92 1.08 -10.27
CA ARG A 85 -5.32 2.01 -11.24
C ARG A 85 -6.09 3.32 -11.36
N THR A 86 -7.41 3.31 -11.17
CA THR A 86 -8.23 4.53 -11.19
C THR A 86 -7.98 5.38 -9.95
N SER A 87 -7.66 4.75 -8.81
CA SER A 87 -7.35 5.43 -7.55
C SER A 87 -5.96 6.09 -7.58
N THR A 88 -5.87 7.31 -8.09
CA THR A 88 -4.60 8.05 -8.21
C THR A 88 -4.21 8.80 -6.93
N ARG A 89 -5.13 9.01 -5.97
CA ARG A 89 -4.84 9.82 -4.77
C ARG A 89 -3.88 9.13 -3.80
N ALA A 90 -2.67 9.67 -3.64
CA ALA A 90 -1.68 9.16 -2.70
C ALA A 90 -2.18 9.15 -1.25
N GLY A 91 -2.96 10.16 -0.86
CA GLY A 91 -3.52 10.27 0.49
C GLY A 91 -4.48 9.14 0.85
N TRP A 92 -5.23 8.63 -0.14
CA TRP A 92 -6.16 7.51 0.07
C TRP A 92 -5.40 6.21 0.36
N TRP A 93 -4.41 5.88 -0.46
CA TRP A 93 -3.54 4.71 -0.24
C TRP A 93 -2.82 4.74 1.11
N ILE A 94 -2.44 5.93 1.57
CA ILE A 94 -1.83 6.11 2.88
C ILE A 94 -2.82 5.82 4.01
N ASP A 95 -4.08 6.22 3.86
CA ASP A 95 -5.13 6.00 4.85
C ASP A 95 -5.48 4.51 4.97
N GLN A 96 -5.57 3.81 3.84
CA GLN A 96 -5.89 2.37 3.79
C GLN A 96 -4.78 1.45 4.31
N ARG A 97 -3.57 1.95 4.63
CA ARG A 97 -2.43 1.12 5.07
C ARG A 97 -2.68 0.30 6.34
N SER A 98 -3.69 0.67 7.12
CA SER A 98 -4.05 0.01 8.39
C SER A 98 -5.35 -0.79 8.27
N SER A 99 -5.95 -0.82 7.09
CA SER A 99 -7.14 -1.61 6.78
C SER A 99 -6.77 -3.07 6.51
N GLU A 100 -7.78 -3.94 6.56
CA GLU A 100 -7.60 -5.36 6.26
C GLU A 100 -7.38 -5.56 4.75
N PRO A 101 -6.47 -6.44 4.33
CA PRO A 101 -6.16 -6.65 2.92
C PRO A 101 -7.32 -7.31 2.14
N ASP A 102 -8.18 -8.06 2.84
CA ASP A 102 -9.39 -8.69 2.31
C ASP A 102 -10.49 -7.66 1.98
N ASP A 103 -10.49 -6.53 2.70
CA ASP A 103 -11.41 -5.42 2.52
C ASP A 103 -11.05 -4.54 1.29
N LEU A 104 -9.89 -4.74 0.69
CA LEU A 104 -9.41 -3.93 -0.44
C LEU A 104 -10.45 -3.74 -1.58
N PRO A 105 -11.13 -4.79 -2.10
CA PRO A 105 -12.17 -4.63 -3.10
C PRO A 105 -13.30 -3.69 -2.64
N GLU A 106 -13.77 -3.81 -1.40
CA GLU A 106 -14.83 -2.95 -0.85
C GLU A 106 -14.35 -1.50 -0.73
N LEU A 107 -13.10 -1.31 -0.27
CA LEU A 107 -12.48 -0.01 -0.13
C LEU A 107 -12.30 0.68 -1.49
N LEU A 108 -11.85 -0.05 -2.52
CA LEU A 108 -11.68 0.47 -3.87
C LEU A 108 -13.02 0.85 -4.51
N GLN A 109 -14.06 0.04 -4.28
CA GLN A 109 -15.40 0.36 -4.73
C GLN A 109 -15.92 1.66 -4.08
N ALA A 110 -15.70 1.83 -2.78
CA ALA A 110 -16.07 3.05 -2.05
C ALA A 110 -15.25 4.27 -2.50
N ALA A 111 -13.96 4.08 -2.82
CA ALA A 111 -13.09 5.13 -3.33
C ALA A 111 -13.50 5.60 -4.73
N THR A 112 -13.82 4.67 -5.62
CA THR A 112 -14.19 4.95 -7.02
C THR A 112 -15.48 5.77 -7.13
N ASP A 113 -16.42 5.64 -6.19
CA ASP A 113 -17.62 6.49 -6.12
C ASP A 113 -17.28 7.95 -5.78
N ALA A 114 -16.31 8.16 -4.89
CA ALA A 114 -15.87 9.49 -4.43
C ALA A 114 -14.79 10.15 -5.32
N ASP A 115 -14.07 9.36 -6.13
CA ASP A 115 -12.97 9.80 -6.98
C ASP A 115 -13.35 9.94 -8.46
N ARG A 116 -14.61 9.68 -8.82
CA ARG A 116 -15.14 10.15 -10.10
C ARG A 116 -15.00 11.68 -10.08
N PRO A 117 -14.30 12.31 -11.05
CA PRO A 117 -14.41 13.76 -11.19
C PRO A 117 -15.89 14.01 -11.40
N ASN A 118 -16.54 14.54 -10.37
CA ASN A 118 -17.86 15.11 -10.49
C ASN A 118 -17.70 16.19 -11.55
N GLU A 119 -17.99 15.84 -12.80
CA GLU A 119 -18.38 16.79 -13.81
C GLU A 119 -19.61 17.46 -13.20
N ASN A 120 -19.36 18.51 -12.44
CA ASN A 120 -20.38 19.42 -11.95
C ASN A 120 -20.39 20.60 -12.92
N PRO A 121 -21.04 20.51 -14.11
CA PRO A 121 -21.10 21.61 -15.06
C PRO A 121 -22.02 22.76 -14.62
N TYR A 122 -22.31 22.91 -13.32
CA TYR A 122 -23.07 24.04 -12.79
C TYR A 122 -22.65 24.35 -11.35
N PHE A 123 -21.69 25.27 -11.16
CA PHE A 123 -21.73 26.28 -10.10
C PHE A 123 -20.79 27.45 -10.40
#